data_AF-A0A7C6FQQ1-F1
#
_entry.id   AF-A0A7C6FQQ1-F1
#
_cell.length_a   1.000
_cell.length_b   1.000
_cell.length_c   1.000
_cell.angle_alpha   90.00
_cell.angle_beta   90.00
_cell.angle_gamma   90.00
#
_symmetry.space_group_name_H-M   'P 1'
#
loop_
_entity.id
_entity.type
_entity.pdbx_description
1 polymer ?
#
loop_
_entity_poly.entity_id
_entity_poly.type
_entity_poly.pdbx_seq_one_letter_code
_entity_poly.pdbx_strand_id
1 'polypeptide(L)'
;MNPNQFGEFVAEKRKKKDISLRKMADLLDLSPAYWSDIEKGRRNPPNINKLKEIANLLGLSQEETDMMIDMASEDRDEIPMDLPEYIKESGLARTALRKARKKSEIEGNADITEKAWKDFIKALDEEEQ
;
A
#
# COMPACT_ATOMS: atom_id res chain seq x y z
N MET A 1 14.64 3.65 7.85
CA MET A 1 13.34 4.08 7.31
C MET A 1 13.54 5.43 6.66
N ASN A 2 13.24 5.52 5.36
CA ASN A 2 13.23 6.80 4.68
C ASN A 2 11.90 7.47 5.06
N PRO A 3 11.90 8.57 5.82
CA PRO A 3 10.65 9.30 6.03
C PRO A 3 10.15 9.79 4.67
N ASN A 4 8.87 9.55 4.34
CA ASN A 4 8.15 10.12 3.19
C ASN A 4 8.25 9.38 1.84
N GLN A 5 8.26 8.04 1.83
CA GLN A 5 8.27 7.31 0.56
C GLN A 5 6.99 7.54 -0.26
N PHE A 6 5.84 7.62 0.42
CA PHE A 6 4.55 7.89 -0.23
C PHE A 6 4.52 9.25 -0.93
N GLY A 7 4.92 10.31 -0.21
CA GLY A 7 4.85 11.67 -0.74
C GLY A 7 5.78 11.88 -1.93
N GLU A 8 6.99 11.27 -1.89
CA GLU A 8 7.93 11.29 -3.01
C GLU A 8 7.35 10.57 -4.24
N PHE A 9 6.85 9.34 -4.08
CA PHE A 9 6.24 8.58 -5.17
C PHE A 9 5.09 9.34 -5.85
N VAL A 10 4.15 9.85 -5.04
CA VAL A 10 2.99 10.58 -5.55
C VAL A 10 3.41 11.87 -6.24
N ALA A 11 4.36 12.61 -5.68
CA ALA A 11 4.88 13.83 -6.30
C ALA A 11 5.54 13.55 -7.65
N GLU A 12 6.31 12.46 -7.78
CA GLU A 12 6.89 12.03 -9.05
C GLU A 12 5.83 11.66 -10.08
N LYS A 13 4.87 10.80 -9.71
CA LYS A 13 3.77 10.37 -10.58
C LYS A 13 2.93 11.55 -11.06
N ARG A 14 2.62 12.47 -10.15
CA ARG A 14 1.89 13.71 -10.45
C ARG A 14 2.64 14.56 -11.49
N LYS A 15 3.95 14.78 -11.30
CA LYS A 15 4.80 15.54 -12.23
C LYS A 15 4.88 14.87 -13.60
N LYS A 16 5.00 13.55 -13.67
CA LYS A 16 5.00 12.78 -14.93
C LYS A 16 3.70 12.93 -15.73
N LYS A 17 2.59 13.28 -15.08
CA LYS A 17 1.29 13.56 -15.72
C LYS A 17 1.01 15.05 -15.95
N ASP A 18 2.00 15.92 -15.75
CA ASP A 18 1.86 17.38 -15.83
C ASP A 18 0.74 17.95 -14.93
N ILE A 19 0.47 17.27 -13.82
CA ILE A 19 -0.49 17.75 -12.82
C ILE A 19 0.29 18.67 -11.87
N SER A 20 -0.15 19.93 -11.72
CA SER A 20 0.45 20.83 -10.74
C SER A 20 0.02 20.46 -9.32
N LEU A 21 0.79 20.87 -8.31
CA LEU A 21 0.45 20.64 -6.90
C LEU A 21 -0.93 21.19 -6.54
N ARG A 22 -1.25 22.40 -7.04
CA ARG A 22 -2.57 23.03 -6.83
C ARG A 22 -3.68 22.24 -7.52
N LYS A 23 -3.46 21.84 -8.78
CA LYS A 23 -4.44 21.04 -9.54
C LYS A 23 -4.73 19.71 -8.86
N MET A 24 -3.72 19.02 -8.32
CA MET A 24 -3.93 17.77 -7.58
C MET A 24 -4.72 18.00 -6.29
N ALA A 25 -4.38 19.06 -5.54
CA ALA A 25 -5.11 19.41 -4.33
C ALA A 25 -6.59 19.70 -4.64
N ASP A 26 -6.87 20.47 -5.70
CA ASP A 26 -8.22 20.76 -6.16
C ASP A 26 -8.97 19.48 -6.58
N LEU A 27 -8.33 18.57 -7.32
CA LEU A 27 -8.91 17.29 -7.75
C LEU A 27 -9.24 16.36 -6.58
N LEU A 28 -8.47 16.42 -5.49
CA LEU A 28 -8.66 15.62 -4.29
C LEU A 28 -9.59 16.26 -3.26
N ASP A 29 -10.11 17.46 -3.54
CA ASP A 29 -10.87 18.30 -2.60
C ASP A 29 -10.08 18.58 -1.31
N LEU A 30 -8.81 18.98 -1.47
CA LEU A 30 -7.88 19.31 -0.38
C LEU A 30 -7.30 20.71 -0.57
N SER A 31 -6.89 21.35 0.53
CA SER A 31 -6.15 22.60 0.41
C SER A 31 -4.73 22.36 -0.17
N PRO A 32 -4.22 23.27 -1.02
CA PRO A 32 -2.85 23.14 -1.56
C PRO A 32 -1.77 23.05 -0.48
N ALA A 33 -1.96 23.72 0.65
CA ALA A 33 -1.02 23.65 1.77
C ALA A 33 -1.00 22.25 2.40
N TYR A 34 -2.18 21.69 2.67
CA TYR A 34 -2.31 20.33 3.23
C TYR A 34 -1.73 19.27 2.29
N TRP A 35 -2.05 19.34 1.00
CA TRP A 35 -1.48 18.42 0.01
C TRP A 35 0.05 18.58 -0.12
N SER A 36 0.57 19.82 -0.08
CA SER A 36 2.01 20.04 -0.04
C SER A 36 2.70 19.50 1.21
N ASP A 37 2.00 19.45 2.34
CA ASP A 37 2.53 18.86 3.57
C ASP A 37 2.61 17.34 3.47
N ILE A 38 1.60 16.71 2.85
CA ILE A 38 1.59 15.26 2.56
C ILE A 38 2.74 14.90 1.62
N GLU A 39 2.89 15.56 0.45
CA GLU A 39 3.99 15.24 -0.50
C GLU A 39 5.39 15.42 0.10
N LYS A 40 5.53 16.25 1.14
CA LYS A 40 6.79 16.53 1.82
C LYS A 40 6.93 15.76 3.15
N GLY A 41 6.04 14.81 3.43
CA GLY A 41 6.13 13.96 4.62
C GLY A 41 5.91 14.67 5.95
N ARG A 42 5.37 15.89 5.95
CA ARG A 42 5.01 16.62 7.17
C ARG A 42 3.66 16.19 7.75
N ARG A 43 2.89 15.43 6.97
CA ARG A 43 1.58 14.87 7.35
C ARG A 43 1.53 13.43 6.90
N ASN A 44 0.83 12.61 7.67
CA ASN A 44 0.62 11.21 7.33
C ASN A 44 -0.10 11.10 5.98
N PRO A 45 0.19 10.02 5.22
CA PRO A 45 -0.61 9.63 4.07
C PRO A 45 -2.11 9.56 4.41
N PRO A 46 -2.96 9.89 3.44
CA PRO A 46 -4.41 9.88 3.65
C PRO A 46 -4.94 8.44 3.77
N ASN A 47 -6.21 8.29 4.11
CA ASN A 47 -6.84 6.98 4.27
C ASN A 47 -6.96 6.22 2.93
N ILE A 48 -7.26 4.92 3.02
CA ILE A 48 -7.37 4.01 1.87
C ILE A 48 -8.32 4.50 0.77
N ASN A 49 -9.45 5.13 1.11
CA ASN A 49 -10.40 5.63 0.10
C ASN A 49 -9.77 6.75 -0.73
N LYS A 50 -9.05 7.67 -0.08
CA LYS A 50 -8.34 8.75 -0.76
C LYS A 50 -7.11 8.22 -1.53
N LEU A 51 -6.45 7.16 -1.05
CA LEU A 51 -5.39 6.49 -1.81
C LEU A 51 -5.93 5.89 -3.12
N LYS A 52 -7.08 5.23 -3.09
CA LYS A 52 -7.74 4.70 -4.31
C LYS A 52 -8.09 5.83 -5.29
N GLU A 53 -8.55 6.97 -4.78
CA GLU A 53 -8.80 8.16 -5.60
C GLU A 53 -7.52 8.71 -6.24
N ILE A 54 -6.43 8.80 -5.48
CA ILE A 54 -5.11 9.18 -5.98
C ILE A 54 -4.64 8.21 -7.08
N ALA A 55 -4.78 6.90 -6.87
CA ALA A 55 -4.42 5.89 -7.85
C ALA A 55 -5.18 6.08 -9.17
N ASN A 56 -6.49 6.32 -9.09
CA ASN A 56 -7.34 6.57 -10.25
C ASN A 56 -6.93 7.86 -10.99
N LEU A 57 -6.71 8.97 -10.28
CA LEU A 57 -6.28 10.24 -10.87
C LEU A 57 -4.90 10.11 -11.55
N LEU A 58 -3.98 9.40 -10.88
CA LEU A 58 -2.64 9.12 -11.39
C LEU A 58 -2.62 7.96 -12.38
N GLY A 59 -3.75 7.29 -12.64
CA GLY A 59 -3.86 6.19 -13.61
C GLY A 59 -2.80 5.12 -13.36
N LEU A 60 -2.62 4.77 -12.08
CA LEU A 60 -1.67 3.74 -11.66
C LEU A 60 -2.18 2.37 -12.10
N SER A 61 -1.26 1.44 -12.38
CA SER A 61 -1.60 0.02 -12.50
C SER A 61 -1.99 -0.54 -11.13
N GLN A 62 -2.51 -1.79 -11.11
CA GLN A 62 -2.79 -2.47 -9.84
C GLN A 62 -1.51 -2.61 -9.00
N GLU A 63 -0.43 -3.09 -9.60
CA GLU A 63 0.89 -3.21 -8.95
C GLU A 63 1.38 -1.87 -8.38
N GLU A 64 1.23 -0.77 -9.13
CA GLU A 64 1.61 0.57 -8.67
C GLU A 64 0.71 1.08 -7.55
N THR A 65 -0.56 0.68 -7.55
CA THR A 65 -1.51 1.01 -6.50
C THR A 65 -1.16 0.27 -5.21
N ASP A 66 -0.85 -1.02 -5.31
CA ASP A 66 -0.45 -1.84 -4.16
C ASP A 66 0.85 -1.31 -3.55
N MET A 67 1.86 -1.03 -4.39
CA MET A 67 3.10 -0.37 -3.95
C MET A 67 2.84 0.97 -3.25
N MET A 68 1.91 1.78 -3.77
CA MET A 68 1.56 3.06 -3.15
C MET A 68 0.89 2.87 -1.79
N ILE A 69 0.03 1.87 -1.64
CA ILE A 69 -0.64 1.55 -0.38
C ILE A 69 0.38 1.04 0.64
N ASP A 70 1.34 0.21 0.23
CA ASP A 70 2.43 -0.26 1.09
C ASP A 70 3.26 0.92 1.61
N MET A 71 3.72 1.80 0.72
CA MET A 71 4.46 3.01 1.12
C MET A 71 3.64 3.91 2.07
N ALA A 72 2.35 4.08 1.78
CA ALA A 72 1.47 4.90 2.61
C ALA A 72 1.24 4.28 4.00
N SER A 73 1.24 2.96 4.10
CA SER A 73 1.02 2.23 5.35
C SER A 73 2.30 2.17 6.17
N GLU A 74 3.46 1.99 5.54
CA GLU A 74 4.77 2.06 6.19
C GLU A 74 5.04 3.47 6.75
N ASP A 75 4.74 4.53 6.00
CA ASP A 75 4.84 5.93 6.48
C ASP A 75 3.90 6.21 7.68
N ARG A 76 2.90 5.34 7.93
CA ARG A 76 1.97 5.42 9.08
C ARG A 76 2.31 4.44 10.21
N ASP A 77 3.33 3.60 10.04
CA ASP A 77 3.62 2.44 10.93
C ASP A 77 2.40 1.51 11.11
N GLU A 78 1.67 1.29 10.00
CA GLU A 78 0.46 0.46 9.94
C GLU A 78 0.65 -0.70 8.94
N ILE A 79 -0.11 -1.79 9.11
CA ILE A 79 -0.22 -2.83 8.06
C ILE A 79 -0.88 -2.23 6.80
N PRO A 80 -0.67 -2.81 5.60
CA PRO A 80 -1.27 -2.33 4.36
C PRO A 80 -2.77 -2.03 4.54
N MET A 81 -3.17 -0.76 4.36
CA MET A 81 -4.46 -0.23 4.82
C MET A 81 -5.70 -0.89 4.16
N ASP A 82 -5.51 -1.63 3.08
CA ASP A 82 -6.54 -2.37 2.33
C ASP A 82 -6.79 -3.79 2.88
N LEU A 83 -5.81 -4.38 3.57
CA LEU A 83 -5.89 -5.75 4.09
C LEU A 83 -6.75 -5.95 5.36
N PRO A 84 -6.87 -4.99 6.32
CA PRO A 84 -7.56 -5.23 7.58
C PRO A 84 -8.98 -5.77 7.43
N GLU A 85 -9.77 -5.20 6.52
CA GLU A 85 -11.17 -5.60 6.36
C GLU A 85 -11.26 -7.00 5.75
N TYR A 86 -10.46 -7.30 4.72
CA TYR A 86 -10.37 -8.64 4.14
C TYR A 86 -9.98 -9.70 5.18
N ILE A 87 -8.95 -9.42 6.00
CA ILE A 87 -8.52 -10.32 7.07
C ILE A 87 -9.63 -10.51 8.10
N LYS A 88 -10.37 -9.45 8.45
CA LYS A 88 -11.47 -9.51 9.41
C LYS A 88 -12.62 -10.40 8.92
N GLU A 89 -12.96 -10.31 7.65
CA GLU A 89 -14.04 -11.09 7.02
C GLU A 89 -13.62 -12.57 6.80
N SER A 90 -12.36 -12.83 6.44
CA SER A 90 -11.88 -14.19 6.14
C SER A 90 -11.34 -14.94 7.36
N GLY A 91 -12.07 -15.96 7.81
CA GLY A 91 -11.61 -16.88 8.86
C GLY A 91 -10.36 -17.69 8.44
N LEU A 92 -10.27 -18.05 7.16
CA LEU A 92 -9.14 -18.77 6.59
C LEU A 92 -7.88 -17.89 6.56
N ALA A 93 -7.98 -16.63 6.13
CA ALA A 93 -6.86 -15.69 6.13
C ALA A 93 -6.27 -15.55 7.54
N ARG A 94 -7.13 -15.33 8.55
CA ARG A 94 -6.70 -15.24 9.96
C ARG A 94 -6.00 -16.52 10.43
N THR A 95 -6.50 -17.68 10.03
CA THR A 95 -5.90 -18.98 10.41
C THR A 95 -4.55 -19.19 9.73
N ALA A 96 -4.45 -18.88 8.43
CA ALA A 96 -3.22 -18.96 7.66
C ALA A 96 -2.14 -18.03 8.22
N LEU A 97 -2.46 -16.74 8.43
CA LEU A 97 -1.53 -15.75 8.98
C LEU A 97 -1.02 -16.15 10.37
N ARG A 98 -1.89 -16.64 11.27
CA ARG A 98 -1.47 -17.13 12.59
C ARG A 98 -0.56 -18.37 12.49
N LYS A 99 -0.83 -19.28 11.55
CA LYS A 99 0.00 -20.48 11.34
C LYS A 99 1.37 -20.11 10.77
N ALA A 100 1.40 -19.19 9.81
CA ALA A 100 2.63 -18.67 9.25
C ALA A 100 3.49 -17.98 10.32
N ARG A 101 2.90 -17.09 11.12
CA ARG A 101 3.59 -16.40 12.23
C ARG A 101 4.20 -17.38 13.23
N LYS A 102 3.42 -18.38 13.68
CA LYS A 102 3.93 -19.44 14.59
C LYS A 102 5.09 -20.22 14.01
N LYS A 103 5.10 -20.45 12.68
CA LYS A 103 6.20 -21.15 12.02
C LYS A 103 7.44 -20.27 11.86
N SER A 104 7.27 -18.99 11.53
CA SER A 104 8.39 -18.05 11.37
C SER A 104 9.11 -17.75 12.69
N GLU A 105 8.41 -17.83 13.83
CA GLU A 105 8.98 -17.68 15.17
C GLU A 105 9.91 -18.86 15.58
N ILE A 106 9.86 -19.99 14.86
CA ILE A 106 10.73 -21.15 15.11
C ILE A 106 12.02 -20.96 14.28
N GLU A 107 13.18 -20.88 14.94
CA GLU A 107 14.49 -20.76 14.27
C GLU A 107 14.67 -21.84 13.18
N GLY A 108 15.13 -21.42 12.00
CA GLY A 108 15.34 -22.30 10.84
C GLY A 108 14.13 -22.53 9.92
N ASN A 109 12.94 -22.01 10.25
CA ASN A 109 11.72 -22.16 9.44
C ASN A 109 11.32 -20.91 8.64
N ALA A 110 12.12 -19.85 8.66
CA ALA A 110 11.86 -18.64 7.87
C ALA A 110 11.79 -18.96 6.36
N ASP A 111 12.79 -19.67 5.84
CA ASP A 111 12.86 -20.08 4.43
C ASP A 111 11.70 -21.00 4.02
N ILE A 112 11.23 -21.85 4.95
CA ILE A 112 10.09 -22.74 4.72
C ILE A 112 8.79 -21.94 4.63
N THR A 113 8.64 -20.93 5.49
CA THR A 113 7.45 -20.07 5.51
C THR A 113 7.42 -19.18 4.27
N GLU A 114 8.58 -18.62 3.87
CA GLU A 114 8.71 -17.84 2.64
C GLU A 114 8.37 -18.69 1.40
N LYS A 115 8.91 -19.91 1.31
CA LYS A 115 8.58 -20.83 0.22
C LYS A 115 7.08 -21.12 0.16
N ALA A 116 6.46 -21.40 1.31
CA ALA A 116 5.02 -21.66 1.36
C ALA A 116 4.17 -20.47 0.88
N TRP A 117 4.60 -19.23 1.15
CA TRP A 117 3.93 -18.05 0.62
C TRP A 117 4.10 -17.89 -0.89
N LYS A 118 5.32 -18.13 -1.42
CA LYS A 118 5.55 -18.12 -2.87
C LYS A 118 4.71 -19.15 -3.60
N ASP A 119 4.63 -20.37 -3.05
CA ASP A 119 3.80 -21.44 -3.60
C ASP A 119 2.31 -21.07 -3.56
N PHE A 120 1.84 -20.42 -2.49
CA PHE A 120 0.47 -19.93 -2.37
C PHE A 120 0.13 -18.84 -3.38
N ILE A 121 0.99 -17.83 -3.54
CA ILE A 121 0.79 -16.74 -4.52
C ILE A 121 0.74 -17.32 -5.93
N LYS A 122 1.69 -18.19 -6.29
CA LYS A 122 1.72 -18.84 -7.60
C LYS A 122 0.45 -19.63 -7.90
N ALA A 123 -0.11 -20.32 -6.90
CA ALA A 123 -1.35 -21.06 -7.06
C ALA A 123 -2.56 -20.15 -7.33
N LEU A 124 -2.57 -18.92 -6.82
CA LEU A 124 -3.63 -17.94 -7.09
C LEU A 124 -3.49 -17.32 -8.50
N ASP A 125 -2.26 -17.04 -8.93
CA ASP A 125 -2.00 -16.46 -10.26
C ASP A 125 -2.29 -17.48 -11.40
N GLU A 126 -2.12 -18.77 -11.15
CA GLU A 126 -2.36 -19.86 -12.12
C GLU A 126 -3.84 -20.15 -12.37
N GLU A 127 -4.74 -19.76 -11.46
CA GLU A 127 -6.20 -19.93 -11.65
C GLU A 127 -6.84 -18.82 -12.49
N GLU A 128 -6.10 -17.75 -12.83
CA GLU A 128 -6.57 -16.64 -13.68
C GLU A 128 -6.38 -16.85 -15.20
N GLN A 129 -5.99 -18.05 -15.65
CA GLN A 129 -5.78 -18.40 -17.08
C GLN A 129 -6.84 -19.34 -17.67
#